data_AF-A0A938DCP5-F1
#
_entry.id   AF-A0A938DCP5-F1
#
_cell.length_a   1.000
_cell.length_b   1.000
_cell.length_c   1.000
_cell.angle_alpha   90.00
_cell.angle_beta   90.00
_cell.angle_gamma   90.00
#
_symmetry.space_group_name_H-M   'P 1'
#
loop_
_entity.id
_entity.type
_entity.pdbx_description
1 polymer ?
#
loop_
_entity_poly.entity_id
_entity_poly.type
_entity_poly.pdbx_seq_one_letter_code
_entity_poly.pdbx_strand_id
1 'polypeptide(L)'
;MLAAVAALGAGTFAGCGGAPDPVPTGEVAPGSTVTPPRYLAMVREAVAAARAASIRLDALPAAPTPVQARRAAPGLAAAATRAELAARQISAARLDDQRLEDQRREFGPLYVGFAAALRKAAQAAADGDVAAMGQGVSLAAVQAGRLHEASAPG
;
A
#
# COMPACT_ATOMS: atom_id res chain seq x y z
N MET A 1 31.47 -30.87 -1.90
CA MET A 1 31.71 -29.59 -2.61
C MET A 1 30.65 -28.60 -2.14
N LEU A 2 31.10 -27.55 -1.46
CA LEU A 2 30.43 -26.33 -0.97
C LEU A 2 29.29 -26.39 0.08
N ALA A 3 29.50 -25.52 1.08
CA ALA A 3 28.73 -25.26 2.30
C ALA A 3 27.49 -24.38 2.07
N ALA A 4 26.53 -24.45 3.00
CA ALA A 4 25.59 -23.36 3.29
C ALA A 4 25.16 -23.45 4.76
N VAL A 5 25.84 -22.75 5.67
CA VAL A 5 25.55 -21.38 6.16
C VAL A 5 24.75 -21.41 7.48
N ALA A 6 25.47 -20.96 8.50
CA ALA A 6 25.14 -20.63 9.88
C ALA A 6 23.66 -20.31 10.18
N ALA A 7 23.08 -21.15 11.04
CA ALA A 7 22.02 -20.74 11.94
C ALA A 7 22.65 -20.01 13.14
N LEU A 8 22.66 -18.68 13.12
CA LEU A 8 22.99 -17.85 14.28
C LEU A 8 22.31 -16.48 14.10
N GLY A 9 21.48 -16.10 15.07
CA GLY A 9 21.05 -14.72 15.23
C GLY A 9 19.60 -14.54 15.63
N ALA A 10 19.25 -14.95 16.85
CA ALA A 10 18.07 -14.44 17.53
C ALA A 10 18.19 -12.91 17.69
N GLY A 11 17.32 -12.18 17.00
CA GLY A 11 17.13 -10.74 17.16
C GLY A 11 15.65 -10.48 17.44
N THR A 12 15.27 -10.56 18.71
CA THR A 12 13.96 -10.16 19.22
C THR A 12 13.77 -8.66 19.04
N PHE A 13 13.04 -8.24 18.01
CA PHE A 13 12.30 -6.98 18.07
C PHE A 13 10.89 -7.29 18.54
N ALA A 14 10.66 -7.04 19.83
CA ALA A 14 9.31 -6.85 20.36
C ALA A 14 8.77 -5.53 19.82
N GLY A 15 8.18 -5.60 18.62
CA GLY A 15 7.32 -4.59 18.04
C GLY A 15 6.32 -5.33 17.18
N CYS A 16 5.02 -5.07 17.34
CA CYS A 16 3.91 -5.71 16.64
C CYS A 16 4.19 -5.86 15.12
N GLY A 17 4.79 -6.98 14.77
CA GLY A 17 5.25 -7.35 13.44
C GLY A 17 4.88 -8.81 13.26
N GLY A 18 3.58 -9.10 13.33
CA GLY A 18 3.07 -10.34 12.78
C GLY A 18 3.59 -10.42 11.35
N ALA A 19 4.19 -11.56 10.99
CA ALA A 19 4.56 -11.82 9.61
C ALA A 19 3.39 -11.40 8.72
N PRO A 20 3.62 -10.69 7.60
CA PRO A 20 2.52 -10.35 6.70
C PRO A 20 1.80 -11.65 6.40
N ASP A 21 0.50 -11.71 6.74
CA ASP A 21 -0.36 -12.84 6.37
C ASP A 21 -0.08 -13.15 4.90
N PRO A 22 0.04 -14.43 4.49
CA PRO A 22 0.30 -14.77 3.11
C PRO A 22 -0.70 -14.02 2.23
N VAL A 23 -0.17 -13.13 1.39
CA VAL A 23 -0.98 -12.29 0.51
C VAL A 23 -1.87 -13.23 -0.29
N PRO A 24 -3.21 -13.04 -0.29
CA PRO A 24 -4.08 -13.77 -1.19
C PRO A 24 -3.63 -13.46 -2.62
N THR A 25 -2.84 -14.34 -3.23
CA THR A 25 -2.25 -14.14 -4.56
C THR A 25 -3.25 -14.39 -5.69
N GLY A 26 -4.38 -15.03 -5.39
CA GLY A 26 -5.46 -15.22 -6.35
C GLY A 26 -6.21 -13.90 -6.56
N GLU A 27 -6.11 -13.35 -7.77
CA GLU A 27 -6.92 -12.21 -8.20
C GLU A 27 -8.41 -12.48 -7.97
N VAL A 28 -9.14 -11.46 -7.50
CA VAL A 28 -10.59 -11.52 -7.36
C VAL A 28 -11.19 -11.27 -8.74
N ALA A 29 -11.88 -12.28 -9.29
CA ALA A 29 -12.62 -12.10 -10.54
C ALA A 29 -13.68 -11.00 -10.36
N PRO A 30 -13.85 -10.08 -11.33
CA PRO A 30 -14.86 -9.02 -11.22
C PRO A 30 -16.24 -9.57 -10.90
N GLY A 31 -16.88 -9.05 -9.85
CA GLY A 31 -18.24 -9.44 -9.47
C GLY A 31 -18.33 -10.73 -8.64
N SER A 32 -17.20 -11.40 -8.35
CA SER A 32 -17.19 -12.54 -7.45
C SER A 32 -17.43 -12.12 -6.00
N THR A 33 -18.27 -12.89 -5.31
CA THR A 33 -18.49 -12.72 -3.88
C THR A 33 -17.28 -13.22 -3.11
N VAL A 34 -16.75 -12.39 -2.22
CA VAL A 34 -15.65 -12.73 -1.31
C VAL A 34 -16.16 -12.84 0.11
N THR A 35 -15.62 -13.80 0.85
CA THR A 35 -15.95 -13.98 2.27
C THR A 35 -15.42 -12.81 3.11
N PRO A 36 -16.08 -12.47 4.25
CA PRO A 36 -15.62 -11.41 5.14
C PRO A 36 -14.14 -11.52 5.57
N PRO A 37 -13.60 -12.70 5.95
CA PRO A 37 -12.18 -12.83 6.29
C PRO A 37 -11.25 -12.52 5.12
N ARG A 38 -11.63 -12.93 3.90
CA ARG A 38 -10.86 -12.63 2.69
C ARG A 38 -10.86 -11.13 2.38
N TYR A 39 -12.00 -10.47 2.57
CA TYR A 39 -12.09 -9.01 2.43
C TYR A 39 -11.22 -8.27 3.44
N LEU A 40 -11.29 -8.65 4.72
CA LEU A 40 -10.45 -8.04 5.75
C LEU A 40 -8.96 -8.28 5.50
N ALA A 41 -8.57 -9.43 4.96
CA ALA A 41 -7.19 -9.68 4.53
C ALA A 41 -6.75 -8.74 3.39
N MET A 42 -7.61 -8.52 2.39
CA MET A 42 -7.33 -7.55 1.31
C MET A 42 -7.21 -6.12 1.83
N VAL A 43 -8.07 -5.72 2.77
CA VAL A 43 -8.02 -4.42 3.43
C VAL A 43 -6.71 -4.26 4.22
N ARG A 44 -6.31 -5.27 4.99
CA ARG A 44 -5.03 -5.25 5.73
C ARG A 44 -3.83 -5.11 4.80
N GLU A 45 -3.83 -5.82 3.67
CA GLU A 45 -2.75 -5.69 2.68
C GLU A 45 -2.74 -4.29 2.06
N ALA A 46 -3.91 -3.72 1.76
CA ALA A 46 -4.00 -2.35 1.27
C ALA A 46 -3.45 -1.33 2.29
N VAL A 47 -3.78 -1.50 3.57
CA VAL A 47 -3.23 -0.68 4.67
C VAL A 47 -1.73 -0.91 4.84
N ALA A 48 -1.23 -2.14 4.69
CA ALA A 48 0.20 -2.46 4.76
C ALA A 48 0.97 -1.83 3.59
N ALA A 49 0.42 -1.88 2.38
CA ALA A 49 0.95 -1.20 1.21
C ALA A 49 0.97 0.32 1.42
N ALA A 50 -0.09 0.88 2.00
CA ALA A 50 -0.16 2.30 2.35
C ALA A 50 0.92 2.70 3.35
N ARG A 51 1.07 1.93 4.44
CA ARG A 51 2.09 2.15 5.46
C ARG A 51 3.52 2.01 4.90
N ALA A 52 3.76 1.00 4.07
CA ALA A 52 5.06 0.78 3.43
C ALA A 52 5.41 1.86 2.40
N ALA A 53 4.40 2.51 1.80
CA ALA A 53 4.59 3.71 1.02
C ALA A 53 4.94 4.89 1.93
N SER A 54 4.16 5.17 2.98
CA SER A 54 4.41 6.26 3.93
C SER A 54 5.81 6.21 4.53
N ILE A 55 6.28 5.04 5.00
CA ILE A 55 7.64 4.88 5.54
C ILE A 55 8.72 5.27 4.52
N ARG A 56 8.53 4.92 3.23
CA ARG A 56 9.47 5.31 2.18
C ARG A 56 9.45 6.80 1.89
N LEU A 57 8.28 7.43 2.06
CA LEU A 57 8.10 8.87 1.90
C LEU A 57 8.76 9.64 3.04
N ASP A 58 8.58 9.18 4.28
CA ASP A 58 9.20 9.75 5.47
C ASP A 58 10.73 9.61 5.47
N ALA A 59 11.26 8.62 4.74
CA ALA A 59 12.70 8.43 4.57
C ALA A 59 13.34 9.42 3.57
N LEU A 60 12.54 10.18 2.81
CA LEU A 60 13.06 11.21 1.93
C LEU A 60 13.39 12.48 2.73
N PRO A 61 14.48 13.19 2.40
CA PRO A 61 14.73 14.51 2.97
C PRO A 61 13.59 15.46 2.59
N ALA A 62 13.31 16.45 3.46
CA ALA A 62 12.22 17.42 3.26
C ALA A 62 12.31 18.18 1.92
N ALA A 63 13.53 18.36 1.38
CA ALA A 63 13.79 18.91 0.06
C ALA A 63 14.73 17.97 -0.73
N PRO A 64 14.19 16.94 -1.41
CA PRO A 64 15.02 16.00 -2.15
C PRO A 64 15.52 16.65 -3.45
N THR A 65 16.76 16.35 -3.81
CA THR A 65 17.32 16.72 -5.12
C THR A 65 16.73 15.85 -6.24
N PRO A 66 16.79 16.28 -7.52
CA PRO A 66 16.33 15.45 -8.64
C PRO A 66 16.99 14.07 -8.72
N VAL A 67 18.29 13.97 -8.37
CA VAL A 67 19.01 12.69 -8.33
C VAL A 67 18.45 11.77 -7.23
N GLN A 68 18.12 12.32 -6.06
CA GLN A 68 17.50 11.56 -4.97
C GLN A 68 16.07 11.14 -5.32
N ALA A 69 15.30 12.01 -5.98
CA ALA A 69 13.97 11.68 -6.49
C ALA A 69 14.04 10.48 -7.45
N ARG A 70 14.95 10.51 -8.43
CA ARG A 70 15.15 9.40 -9.38
C ARG A 70 15.57 8.10 -8.69
N ARG A 71 16.39 8.17 -7.64
CA ARG A 71 16.77 6.99 -6.84
C ARG A 71 15.58 6.42 -6.06
N ALA A 72 14.63 7.25 -5.65
CA ALA A 72 13.42 6.83 -4.95
C ALA A 72 12.35 6.25 -5.89
N ALA A 73 12.38 6.63 -7.18
CA ALA A 73 11.36 6.27 -8.17
C ALA A 73 11.04 4.77 -8.25
N PRO A 74 12.02 3.83 -8.26
CA PRO A 74 11.70 2.40 -8.29
C PRO A 74 10.94 1.93 -7.04
N GLY A 75 11.28 2.47 -5.87
CA GLY A 75 10.59 2.17 -4.62
C GLY A 75 9.15 2.68 -4.61
N LEU A 76 8.94 3.89 -5.14
CA LEU A 76 7.61 4.48 -5.30
C LEU A 76 6.77 3.71 -6.33
N ALA A 77 7.36 3.30 -7.45
CA ALA A 77 6.70 2.50 -8.46
C ALA A 77 6.25 1.14 -7.90
N ALA A 78 7.12 0.46 -7.15
CA ALA A 78 6.76 -0.80 -6.51
C ALA A 78 5.62 -0.65 -5.47
N ALA A 79 5.59 0.47 -4.74
CA ALA A 79 4.50 0.78 -3.82
C ALA A 79 3.20 1.09 -4.58
N ALA A 80 3.26 1.86 -5.67
CA ALA A 80 2.13 2.16 -6.53
C ALA A 80 1.51 0.88 -7.11
N THR A 81 2.31 -0.04 -7.66
CA THR A 81 1.82 -1.31 -8.20
C THR A 81 1.06 -2.14 -7.16
N ARG A 82 1.57 -2.21 -5.93
CA ARG A 82 0.88 -2.93 -4.84
C ARG A 82 -0.42 -2.25 -4.44
N ALA A 83 -0.40 -0.92 -4.31
CA ALA A 83 -1.59 -0.14 -4.00
C ALA A 83 -2.67 -0.29 -5.08
N GLU A 84 -2.29 -0.28 -6.35
CA GLU A 84 -3.20 -0.50 -7.48
C GLU A 84 -3.80 -1.91 -7.48
N LEU A 85 -2.99 -2.93 -7.21
CA LEU A 85 -3.49 -4.31 -7.11
C LEU A 85 -4.52 -4.41 -5.99
N ALA A 86 -4.22 -3.88 -4.80
CA ALA A 86 -5.14 -3.87 -3.68
C ALA A 86 -6.43 -3.09 -3.99
N ALA A 87 -6.32 -1.90 -4.60
CA ALA A 87 -7.46 -1.10 -5.00
C ALA A 87 -8.35 -1.83 -6.03
N ARG A 88 -7.74 -2.52 -7.01
CA ARG A 88 -8.46 -3.35 -7.99
C ARG A 88 -9.21 -4.50 -7.31
N GLN A 89 -8.55 -5.23 -6.41
CA GLN A 89 -9.17 -6.37 -5.70
C GLN A 89 -10.33 -5.92 -4.80
N ILE A 90 -10.16 -4.83 -4.05
CA ILE A 90 -11.22 -4.24 -3.20
C ILE A 90 -12.38 -3.71 -4.06
N SER A 91 -12.10 -3.09 -5.20
CA SER A 91 -13.14 -2.56 -6.08
C SER A 91 -13.94 -3.67 -6.79
N ALA A 92 -13.27 -4.77 -7.16
CA ALA A 92 -13.86 -5.92 -7.86
C ALA A 92 -14.65 -6.86 -6.93
N ALA A 93 -14.34 -6.84 -5.63
CA ALA A 93 -15.02 -7.62 -4.61
C ALA A 93 -16.50 -7.24 -4.46
N ARG A 94 -17.35 -8.25 -4.28
CA ARG A 94 -18.69 -8.10 -3.71
C ARG A 94 -18.78 -8.85 -2.39
N LEU A 95 -19.56 -8.33 -1.45
CA LEU A 95 -19.72 -8.92 -0.12
C LEU A 95 -21.20 -9.25 0.13
N ASP A 96 -21.47 -10.43 0.69
CA ASP A 96 -22.81 -10.79 1.16
C ASP A 96 -23.17 -10.05 2.46
N ASP A 97 -22.16 -9.67 3.25
CA ASP A 97 -22.33 -8.83 4.42
C ASP A 97 -22.55 -7.37 3.97
N GLN A 98 -23.78 -6.89 4.12
CA GLN A 98 -24.20 -5.56 3.70
C GLN A 98 -23.39 -4.45 4.39
N ARG A 99 -23.02 -4.62 5.67
CA ARG A 99 -22.22 -3.63 6.40
C ARG A 99 -20.83 -3.50 5.79
N LEU A 100 -20.21 -4.62 5.43
CA LEU A 100 -18.89 -4.61 4.78
C LEU A 100 -18.97 -4.12 3.33
N GLU A 101 -20.04 -4.43 2.61
CA GLU A 101 -20.31 -3.93 1.27
C GLU A 101 -20.47 -2.41 1.26
N ASP A 102 -21.15 -1.84 2.25
CA ASP A 102 -21.32 -0.39 2.41
C ASP A 102 -19.97 0.28 2.73
N GLN A 103 -19.17 -0.30 3.64
CA GLN A 103 -17.80 0.16 3.91
C GLN A 103 -16.92 0.10 2.65
N ARG A 104 -17.04 -0.96 1.84
CA ARG A 104 -16.31 -1.09 0.58
C ARG A 104 -16.68 0.02 -0.41
N ARG A 105 -17.96 0.37 -0.50
CA ARG A 105 -18.43 1.47 -1.37
C ARG A 105 -17.99 2.83 -0.87
N GLU A 106 -18.02 3.03 0.44
CA GLU A 106 -17.61 4.28 1.09
C GLU A 106 -16.10 4.53 0.94
N PHE A 107 -15.28 3.52 1.23
CA PHE A 107 -13.82 3.68 1.28
C PHE A 107 -13.09 3.22 0.00
N GLY A 108 -13.74 2.44 -0.86
CA GLY A 108 -13.19 1.99 -2.15
C GLY A 108 -12.56 3.13 -2.99
N PRO A 109 -13.23 4.29 -3.15
CA PRO A 109 -12.66 5.44 -3.84
C PRO A 109 -11.36 5.98 -3.22
N LEU A 110 -11.19 5.88 -1.90
CA LEU A 110 -9.96 6.33 -1.22
C LEU A 110 -8.76 5.46 -1.61
N TYR A 111 -8.95 4.14 -1.74
CA TYR A 111 -7.90 3.23 -2.21
C TYR A 111 -7.46 3.54 -3.64
N VAL A 112 -8.42 3.83 -4.53
CA VAL A 112 -8.13 4.22 -5.93
C VAL A 112 -7.39 5.56 -5.97
N GLY A 113 -7.82 6.55 -5.19
CA GLY A 113 -7.18 7.86 -5.10
C GLY A 113 -5.75 7.77 -4.58
N PHE A 114 -5.52 6.96 -3.53
CA PHE A 114 -4.20 6.68 -2.97
C PHE A 114 -3.25 6.06 -4.01
N ALA A 115 -3.69 4.99 -4.68
CA ALA A 115 -2.90 4.31 -5.70
C ALA A 115 -2.54 5.24 -6.87
N ALA A 116 -3.51 6.05 -7.34
CA ALA A 116 -3.28 7.03 -8.40
C ALA A 116 -2.29 8.12 -7.99
N ALA A 117 -2.34 8.60 -6.75
CA ALA A 117 -1.39 9.59 -6.22
C ALA A 117 0.03 9.03 -6.15
N LEU A 118 0.19 7.79 -5.68
CA LEU A 118 1.50 7.11 -5.67
C LEU A 118 2.06 6.90 -7.08
N ARG A 119 1.23 6.49 -8.04
CA ARG A 119 1.68 6.34 -9.43
C ARG A 119 2.18 7.67 -10.00
N LYS A 120 1.45 8.77 -9.76
CA LYS A 120 1.86 10.12 -10.17
C LYS A 120 3.18 10.54 -9.51
N ALA A 121 3.33 10.28 -8.21
CA ALA A 121 4.57 10.56 -7.47
C ALA A 121 5.75 9.75 -8.02
N ALA A 122 5.54 8.46 -8.32
CA ALA A 122 6.56 7.59 -8.89
C ALA A 122 7.01 8.06 -10.28
N GLN A 123 6.07 8.50 -11.12
CA GLN A 123 6.36 9.07 -12.42
C GLN A 123 7.18 10.36 -12.30
N ALA A 124 6.71 11.31 -11.48
CA ALA A 124 7.42 12.56 -11.24
C ALA A 124 8.83 12.33 -10.66
N ALA A 125 8.97 11.35 -9.77
CA ALA A 125 10.26 10.93 -9.24
C ALA A 125 11.20 10.41 -10.34
N ALA A 126 10.69 9.60 -11.27
CA ALA A 126 11.45 9.10 -12.42
C ALA A 126 11.91 10.22 -13.36
N ASP A 127 11.06 11.23 -13.54
CA ASP A 127 11.36 12.42 -14.35
C ASP A 127 12.36 13.37 -13.63
N GLY A 128 12.48 13.24 -12.30
CA GLY A 128 13.27 14.13 -11.44
C GLY A 128 12.54 15.43 -11.10
N ASP A 129 11.22 15.49 -11.34
CA ASP A 129 10.36 16.60 -10.93
C ASP A 129 10.03 16.48 -9.44
N VAL A 130 10.86 17.13 -8.63
CA VAL A 130 10.76 17.13 -7.17
C VAL A 130 9.45 17.76 -6.69
N ALA A 131 8.96 18.80 -7.37
CA ALA A 131 7.75 19.51 -6.96
C ALA A 131 6.51 18.64 -7.20
N ALA A 132 6.39 18.05 -8.39
CA ALA A 132 5.29 17.15 -8.70
C ALA A 132 5.36 15.84 -7.88
N MET A 133 6.58 15.33 -7.61
CA MET A 133 6.78 14.22 -6.70
C MET A 133 6.24 14.57 -5.31
N GLY A 134 6.66 15.71 -4.74
CA GLY A 134 6.19 16.17 -3.43
C GLY A 134 4.68 16.30 -3.34
N GLN A 135 4.02 16.89 -4.36
CA GLN A 135 2.57 17.00 -4.40
C GLN A 135 1.86 15.63 -4.43
N GLY A 136 2.36 14.71 -5.26
CA GLY A 136 1.81 13.34 -5.33
C GLY A 136 1.97 12.59 -4.01
N VAL A 137 3.11 12.78 -3.34
CA VAL A 137 3.44 12.24 -2.02
C VAL A 137 2.51 12.79 -0.94
N SER A 138 2.31 14.11 -0.88
CA SER A 138 1.41 14.74 0.10
C SER A 138 -0.04 14.29 -0.10
N LEU A 139 -0.49 14.19 -1.36
CA LEU A 139 -1.83 13.67 -1.65
C LEU A 139 -1.97 12.20 -1.21
N ALA A 140 -0.97 11.37 -1.49
CA ALA A 140 -0.96 9.97 -1.04
C ALA A 140 -1.00 9.87 0.49
N ALA A 141 -0.27 10.73 1.21
CA ALA A 141 -0.27 10.76 2.67
C ALA A 141 -1.63 11.14 3.25
N VAL A 142 -2.32 12.15 2.70
CA VAL A 142 -3.68 12.53 3.12
C VAL A 142 -4.66 11.38 2.92
N GLN A 143 -4.60 10.69 1.77
CA GLN A 143 -5.45 9.53 1.52
C GLN A 143 -5.12 8.36 2.44
N ALA A 144 -3.84 8.11 2.72
CA ALA A 144 -3.41 7.08 3.67
C ALA A 144 -3.90 7.37 5.10
N GLY A 145 -3.89 8.64 5.54
CA GLY A 145 -4.47 9.04 6.83
C GLY A 145 -5.96 8.75 6.92
N ARG A 146 -6.72 9.12 5.88
CA ARG A 146 -8.16 8.81 5.80
C ARG A 146 -8.45 7.32 5.76
N LEU A 147 -7.63 6.55 5.04
CA LEU A 147 -7.72 5.09 5.03
C LEU A 147 -7.44 4.50 6.42
N HIS A 148 -6.47 5.04 7.15
CA HIS A 148 -6.17 4.60 8.52
C HIS A 148 -7.34 4.86 9.47
N GLU A 149 -7.91 6.06 9.44
CA GLU A 149 -9.10 6.42 10.22
C GLU A 149 -10.30 5.53 9.87
N ALA A 150 -10.55 5.30 8.58
CA ALA A 150 -11.63 4.45 8.09
C ALA A 150 -11.46 2.95 8.44
N SER A 151 -10.23 2.51 8.67
CA SER A 151 -9.90 1.11 8.98
C SER A 151 -9.85 0.82 10.48
N ALA A 152 -9.97 1.83 11.34
CA ALA A 152 -10.01 1.65 12.79
C ALA A 152 -11.34 0.98 13.19
N PRO A 153 -11.34 -0.06 14.05
CA PRO A 153 -12.57 -0.63 14.55
C PRO A 153 -13.30 0.41 15.42
N GLY A 154 -14.47 0.84 14.97
CA GLY A 154 -15.43 1.63 15.75
C GLY A 154 -16.20 0.80 16.77
#